data_AF-A0AAD3NG18-F1
#
_entry.id   AF-A0AAD3NG18-F1
#
_cell.length_a   1.000
_cell.length_b   1.000
_cell.length_c   1.000
_cell.angle_alpha   90.00
_cell.angle_beta   90.00
_cell.angle_gamma   90.00
#
_symmetry.space_group_name_H-M   'P 1'
#
loop_
_entity.id
_entity.type
_entity.pdbx_description
1 polymer ?
#
loop_
_entity_poly.entity_id
_entity_poly.type
_entity_poly.pdbx_seq_one_letter_code
_entity_poly.pdbx_strand_id
1 'polypeptide(L)'
;MLVFQLYNNLKNLWDSSGCKNCITAGLQSPTNDTLYFMATLHQTTSCFDKYQHGNHTELCKNCKNTYKDLNELYSRMEKNQTLCIDIEDAMNMTRKEWSKKFNCSFPREETVPVIAVSSFMLFLPIIFYLSSFLHSEQKKRKLIHPKRAKSYTSLMNIQDKQS
;
A
#
# COMPACT_ATOMS: atom_id res chain seq x y z
N MET A 1 -34.60 35.12 13.05
CA MET A 1 -34.07 34.07 12.16
C MET A 1 -32.94 33.23 12.77
N LEU A 2 -32.61 33.40 14.05
CA LEU A 2 -31.54 32.62 14.73
C LEU A 2 -31.96 31.18 15.07
N VAL A 3 -33.20 30.98 15.54
CA VAL A 3 -33.73 29.66 15.89
C VAL A 3 -33.71 28.71 14.68
N PHE A 4 -34.03 29.23 13.49
CA PHE A 4 -33.98 28.45 12.25
C PHE A 4 -32.54 28.05 11.87
N GLN A 5 -31.57 28.96 12.01
CA GLN A 5 -30.15 28.63 11.81
C GLN A 5 -29.66 27.60 12.81
N LEU A 6 -30.02 27.74 14.08
CA LEU A 6 -29.66 26.76 15.12
C LEU A 6 -30.22 25.38 14.79
N TYR A 7 -31.49 25.31 14.40
CA TYR A 7 -32.13 24.06 13.97
C TYR A 7 -31.39 23.42 12.79
N ASN A 8 -31.06 24.20 11.74
CA ASN A 8 -30.34 23.68 10.58
C ASN A 8 -28.94 23.18 10.95
N ASN A 9 -28.23 23.89 11.82
CA ASN A 9 -26.90 23.47 12.27
C ASN A 9 -26.97 22.16 13.07
N LEU A 10 -27.93 22.03 13.98
CA LEU A 10 -28.14 20.79 14.74
C LEU A 10 -28.56 19.63 13.85
N LYS A 11 -29.43 19.90 12.86
CA LYS A 11 -29.84 18.90 11.87
C LYS A 11 -28.66 18.44 11.02
N ASN A 12 -27.83 19.37 10.55
CA ASN A 12 -26.63 19.03 9.79
C ASN A 12 -25.63 18.23 10.62
N LEU A 13 -25.43 18.59 11.90
CA LEU A 13 -24.59 17.81 12.81
C LEU A 13 -25.13 16.39 12.95
N TRP A 14 -26.41 16.23 13.24
CA TRP A 14 -27.07 14.93 13.37
C TRP A 14 -26.92 14.04 12.12
N ASP A 15 -27.18 14.63 10.95
CA ASP A 15 -27.13 13.91 9.67
C ASP A 15 -25.68 13.56 9.29
N SER A 16 -24.72 14.48 9.49
CA SER A 16 -23.29 14.26 9.18
C SER A 16 -22.61 13.27 10.13
N SER A 17 -23.04 13.19 11.39
CA SER A 17 -22.52 12.25 12.38
C SER A 17 -23.11 10.83 12.25
N GLY A 18 -24.05 10.61 11.32
CA GLY A 18 -24.68 9.31 11.12
C GLY A 18 -25.48 8.81 12.32
N CYS A 19 -25.93 9.70 13.22
CA CYS A 19 -26.57 9.33 14.49
C CYS A 19 -27.78 8.41 14.32
N LYS A 20 -28.48 8.52 13.19
CA LYS A 20 -29.61 7.65 12.83
C LYS A 20 -29.24 6.17 12.72
N ASN A 21 -27.98 5.85 12.40
CA ASN A 21 -27.52 4.46 12.25
C ASN A 21 -27.37 3.74 13.60
N CYS A 22 -27.10 4.51 14.66
CA CYS A 22 -26.85 3.96 15.98
C CYS A 22 -28.08 3.93 16.89
N ILE A 23 -29.21 4.50 16.45
CA ILE A 23 -30.42 4.64 17.27
C ILE A 23 -31.63 4.07 16.52
N THR A 24 -32.53 3.42 17.25
CA THR A 24 -33.78 2.87 16.71
C THR A 24 -34.76 3.96 16.24
N ALA A 25 -35.65 3.59 15.32
CA ALA A 25 -36.73 4.47 14.88
C ALA A 25 -37.63 4.82 16.08
N GLY A 26 -37.60 6.09 16.49
CA GLY A 26 -38.28 6.56 17.71
C GLY A 26 -37.34 7.10 18.79
N LEU A 27 -36.02 7.06 18.58
CA LEU A 27 -35.00 7.62 19.49
C LEU A 27 -34.99 6.99 20.90
N GLN A 28 -35.46 5.74 21.02
CA GLN A 28 -35.67 5.09 22.32
C GLN A 28 -34.45 4.30 22.81
N SER A 29 -33.70 3.69 21.89
CA SER A 29 -32.60 2.81 22.25
C SER A 29 -31.52 2.76 21.17
N PRO A 30 -30.29 2.37 21.51
CA PRO A 30 -29.30 2.00 20.51
C PRO A 30 -29.78 0.81 19.66
N THR A 31 -29.26 0.68 18.44
CA THR A 31 -29.52 -0.50 17.61
C THR A 31 -28.78 -1.73 18.15
N ASN A 32 -29.25 -2.93 17.79
CA ASN A 32 -28.60 -4.18 18.18
C ASN A 32 -27.13 -4.24 17.75
N ASP A 33 -26.81 -3.70 16.57
CA ASP A 33 -25.44 -3.64 16.05
C ASP A 33 -24.56 -2.73 16.92
N THR A 34 -25.06 -1.56 17.32
CA THR A 34 -24.34 -0.66 18.22
C THR A 34 -24.13 -1.30 19.59
N LEU A 35 -25.15 -1.98 20.14
CA LEU A 35 -25.00 -2.70 21.42
C LEU A 35 -23.96 -3.81 21.32
N TYR A 36 -23.96 -4.57 20.23
CA TYR A 36 -23.00 -5.64 19.99
C TYR A 36 -21.57 -5.10 19.82
N PHE A 37 -21.41 -3.97 19.11
CA PHE A 37 -20.14 -3.27 19.01
C PHE A 37 -19.63 -2.82 20.39
N MET A 38 -20.48 -2.15 21.18
CA MET A 38 -20.11 -1.68 22.51
C MET A 38 -19.74 -2.82 23.47
N ALA A 39 -20.42 -3.96 23.38
CA ALA A 39 -20.07 -5.15 24.16
C ALA A 39 -18.70 -5.72 23.76
N THR A 40 -18.42 -5.80 22.46
CA THR A 40 -17.13 -6.28 21.91
C THR A 40 -15.99 -5.31 22.26
N LEU A 41 -16.26 -4.01 22.20
CA LEU A 41 -15.35 -2.96 22.62
C LEU A 41 -15.03 -3.09 24.11
N HIS A 42 -16.05 -3.22 24.96
CA HIS A 42 -15.87 -3.41 26.41
C HIS A 42 -15.02 -4.64 26.72
N GLN A 43 -15.21 -5.75 26.00
CA GLN A 43 -14.37 -6.94 26.14
C GLN A 43 -12.91 -6.66 25.77
N THR A 44 -12.69 -5.87 24.71
CA THR A 44 -11.36 -5.48 24.24
C THR A 44 -10.66 -4.57 25.24
N THR A 45 -11.33 -3.52 25.73
CA THR A 45 -10.78 -2.60 26.73
C THR A 45 -10.53 -3.31 28.05
N SER A 46 -11.43 -4.20 28.49
CA SER A 46 -11.22 -5.04 29.67
C SER A 46 -9.97 -5.91 29.55
N CYS A 47 -9.68 -6.42 28.33
CA CYS A 47 -8.45 -7.14 28.07
C CYS A 47 -7.22 -6.23 28.19
N PHE A 48 -7.28 -5.03 27.62
CA PHE A 48 -6.19 -4.05 27.71
C PHE A 48 -5.91 -3.70 29.18
N ASP A 49 -6.94 -3.36 29.96
CA ASP A 49 -6.83 -2.99 31.37
C ASP A 49 -6.19 -4.11 32.21
N LYS A 50 -6.54 -5.37 31.93
CA LYS A 50 -5.97 -6.53 32.62
C LYS A 50 -4.44 -6.64 32.46
N TYR A 51 -3.91 -6.28 31.28
CA TYR A 51 -2.49 -6.44 30.96
C TYR A 51 -1.73 -5.11 30.87
N GLN A 52 -2.36 -3.95 31.10
CA GLN A 52 -1.72 -2.64 30.90
C GLN A 52 -0.55 -2.40 31.86
N HIS A 53 -0.60 -2.96 33.08
CA HIS A 53 0.43 -2.78 34.10
C HIS A 53 1.56 -3.81 33.99
N GLY A 54 1.44 -4.76 33.06
CA GLY A 54 2.43 -5.81 32.80
C GLY A 54 3.30 -5.52 31.58
N ASN A 55 3.92 -6.57 31.04
CA ASN A 55 4.68 -6.48 29.80
C ASN A 55 3.73 -6.31 28.62
N HIS A 56 3.83 -5.20 27.86
CA HIS A 56 2.99 -4.94 26.68
C HIS A 56 3.04 -6.08 25.65
N THR A 57 4.14 -6.85 25.59
CA THR A 57 4.26 -8.02 24.69
C THR A 57 3.20 -9.09 25.00
N GLU A 58 2.86 -9.27 26.28
CA GLU A 58 1.84 -10.22 26.72
C GLU A 58 0.44 -9.70 26.42
N LEU A 59 0.19 -8.39 26.60
CA LEU A 59 -1.04 -7.72 26.16
C LEU A 59 -1.27 -7.95 24.67
N CYS A 60 -0.26 -7.69 23.83
CA CYS A 60 -0.37 -7.86 22.39
C CYS A 60 -0.65 -9.30 21.97
N LYS A 61 -0.18 -10.29 22.73
CA LYS A 61 -0.45 -11.72 22.45
C LYS A 61 -1.86 -12.11 22.89
N ASN A 62 -2.23 -11.75 24.12
CA ASN A 62 -3.47 -12.21 24.76
C ASN A 62 -4.70 -11.46 24.24
N CYS A 63 -4.58 -10.16 23.95
CA CYS A 63 -5.69 -9.34 23.44
C CYS A 63 -5.75 -9.26 21.91
N LYS A 64 -4.86 -10.00 21.19
CA LYS A 64 -4.82 -10.00 19.72
C LYS A 64 -6.15 -10.41 19.11
N ASN A 65 -6.73 -11.50 19.61
CA ASN A 65 -7.94 -12.08 19.04
C ASN A 65 -9.14 -11.17 19.29
N THR A 66 -9.31 -10.66 20.52
CA THR A 66 -10.40 -9.73 20.85
C THR A 66 -10.31 -8.44 20.04
N TYR A 67 -9.12 -7.87 19.89
CA TYR A 67 -8.90 -6.69 19.04
C TYR A 67 -9.17 -6.98 17.56
N LYS A 68 -8.76 -8.17 17.07
CA LYS A 68 -9.04 -8.61 15.69
C LYS A 68 -10.55 -8.73 15.45
N ASP A 69 -11.28 -9.36 16.35
CA ASP A 69 -12.73 -9.55 16.25
C ASP A 69 -13.47 -8.20 16.24
N LEU A 70 -13.04 -7.25 17.09
CA LEU A 70 -13.54 -5.87 17.10
C LEU A 70 -13.29 -5.18 15.75
N ASN A 71 -12.09 -5.31 15.20
CA ASN A 71 -11.73 -4.68 13.93
C ASN A 71 -12.48 -5.32 12.74
N GLU A 72 -12.69 -6.64 12.75
CA GLU A 72 -13.52 -7.33 11.76
C GLU A 72 -14.98 -6.90 11.85
N LEU A 73 -15.52 -6.76 13.06
CA LEU A 73 -16.87 -6.23 13.28
C LEU A 73 -16.98 -4.80 12.73
N TYR A 74 -16.05 -3.92 13.08
CA TYR A 74 -16.00 -2.55 12.55
C TYR A 74 -15.98 -2.55 11.02
N SER A 75 -15.11 -3.35 10.39
CA SER A 75 -15.04 -3.43 8.92
C SER A 75 -16.31 -3.96 8.26
N ARG A 76 -17.10 -4.81 8.94
CA ARG A 76 -18.43 -5.22 8.45
C ARG A 76 -19.43 -4.07 8.53
N MET A 77 -19.45 -3.34 9.65
CA MET A 77 -20.34 -2.18 9.84
C MET A 77 -20.02 -1.04 8.87
N GLU A 78 -18.74 -0.80 8.60
CA GLU A 78 -18.25 0.15 7.60
C GLU A 78 -18.79 -0.18 6.20
N LYS A 79 -18.68 -1.45 5.79
CA LYS A 79 -19.23 -1.93 4.51
C LYS A 79 -20.75 -1.80 4.43
N ASN A 80 -21.44 -2.01 5.54
CA ASN A 80 -22.89 -1.89 5.62
C ASN A 80 -23.38 -0.45 5.81
N GLN A 81 -22.46 0.53 5.91
CA GLN A 81 -22.77 1.94 6.16
C GLN A 81 -23.59 2.18 7.44
N THR A 82 -23.39 1.34 8.47
CA THR A 82 -24.10 1.42 9.76
C THR A 82 -23.29 2.10 10.86
N LEU A 83 -22.25 2.84 10.49
CA LEU A 83 -21.41 3.59 11.44
C LEU A 83 -22.09 4.90 11.88
N CYS A 84 -21.76 5.30 13.11
CA CYS A 84 -21.98 6.64 13.62
C CYS A 84 -20.69 7.14 14.29
N ILE A 85 -20.63 8.45 14.55
CA ILE A 85 -19.43 9.09 15.10
C ILE A 85 -18.93 8.45 16.41
N ASP A 86 -19.82 7.97 17.27
CA ASP A 86 -19.44 7.33 18.54
C ASP A 86 -18.66 6.02 18.31
N ILE A 87 -19.06 5.24 17.31
CA ILE A 87 -18.39 3.99 16.93
C ILE A 87 -17.03 4.31 16.28
N GLU A 88 -17.00 5.31 15.41
CA GLU A 88 -15.76 5.76 14.75
C GLU A 88 -14.73 6.27 15.76
N ASP A 89 -15.15 7.12 16.71
CA ASP A 89 -14.27 7.67 17.73
C ASP A 89 -13.76 6.58 18.68
N ALA A 90 -14.64 5.70 19.15
CA ALA A 90 -14.25 4.57 19.98
C ALA A 90 -13.24 3.65 19.29
N MET A 91 -13.46 3.33 18.01
CA MET A 91 -12.52 2.51 17.24
C MET A 91 -11.19 3.24 17.00
N ASN A 92 -11.23 4.55 16.70
CA ASN A 92 -10.04 5.35 16.47
C ASN A 92 -9.17 5.43 17.74
N MET A 93 -9.80 5.66 18.90
CA MET A 93 -9.12 5.63 20.19
C MET A 93 -8.50 4.24 20.44
N THR A 94 -9.26 3.17 20.24
CA THR A 94 -8.78 1.79 20.44
C THR A 94 -7.61 1.46 19.53
N ARG A 95 -7.64 1.89 18.25
CA ARG A 95 -6.53 1.74 17.30
C ARG A 95 -5.30 2.52 17.74
N LYS A 96 -5.47 3.74 18.28
CA LYS A 96 -4.38 4.55 18.81
C LYS A 96 -3.75 3.88 20.02
N GLU A 97 -4.54 3.30 20.91
CA GLU A 97 -4.02 2.54 22.04
C GLU A 97 -3.24 1.31 21.57
N TRP A 98 -3.84 0.48 20.70
CA TRP A 98 -3.21 -0.72 20.16
C TRP A 98 -1.87 -0.44 19.45
N SER A 99 -1.85 0.57 18.59
CA SER A 99 -0.69 0.87 17.75
C SER A 99 0.34 1.77 18.42
N LYS A 100 -0.06 2.86 19.08
CA LYS A 100 0.89 3.87 19.60
C LYS A 100 1.21 3.67 21.07
N LYS A 101 0.23 3.33 21.90
CA LYS A 101 0.42 3.17 23.35
C LYS A 101 1.07 1.83 23.67
N PHE A 102 0.57 0.75 23.08
CA PHE A 102 1.05 -0.61 23.34
C PHE A 102 2.04 -1.14 22.29
N ASN A 103 2.16 -0.48 21.14
CA ASN A 103 3.05 -0.87 20.04
C ASN A 103 2.83 -2.31 19.56
N CYS A 104 1.57 -2.75 19.51
CA CYS A 104 1.17 -4.09 19.09
C CYS A 104 1.03 -4.24 17.57
N SER A 105 1.36 -3.20 16.80
CA SER A 105 1.28 -3.21 15.34
C SER A 105 2.52 -3.85 14.73
N PHE A 106 2.45 -5.15 14.46
CA PHE A 106 3.52 -5.87 13.77
C PHE A 106 3.29 -5.82 12.26
N PRO A 107 4.21 -5.23 11.47
CA PRO A 107 4.14 -5.33 10.02
C PRO A 107 4.27 -6.81 9.62
N ARG A 108 3.47 -7.23 8.63
CA ARG A 108 3.61 -8.57 8.04
C ARG A 108 4.93 -8.62 7.29
N GLU A 109 5.82 -9.55 7.66
CA GLU A 109 7.13 -9.71 7.01
C GLU A 109 6.98 -10.39 5.64
N GLU A 110 6.53 -9.62 4.64
CA GLU A 110 6.52 -10.03 3.23
C GLU A 110 7.70 -9.39 2.46
N THR A 111 8.71 -8.89 3.17
CA THR A 111 9.84 -8.14 2.59
C THR A 111 10.68 -9.01 1.66
N VAL A 112 10.96 -10.25 2.06
CA VAL A 112 11.77 -11.19 1.28
C VAL A 112 11.17 -11.52 -0.10
N PRO A 113 9.91 -11.99 -0.22
CA PRO A 113 9.33 -12.28 -1.53
C PRO A 113 9.21 -11.03 -2.40
N VAL A 114 8.89 -9.87 -1.81
CA VAL A 114 8.80 -8.59 -2.55
C VAL A 114 10.15 -8.20 -3.14
N ILE A 115 11.24 -8.29 -2.37
CA ILE A 115 12.61 -7.98 -2.85
C ILE A 115 13.03 -8.98 -3.94
N ALA A 116 12.72 -10.26 -3.78
CA ALA A 116 13.08 -11.29 -4.76
C ALA A 116 12.38 -11.07 -6.11
N VAL A 117 11.06 -10.83 -6.12
CA VAL A 117 10.29 -10.61 -7.36
C VAL A 117 10.69 -9.29 -8.03
N SER A 118 10.85 -8.22 -7.26
CA SER A 118 11.24 -6.91 -7.80
C SER A 118 12.64 -6.93 -8.40
N SER A 119 13.61 -7.55 -7.72
CA SER A 119 14.97 -7.69 -8.27
C SER A 119 14.99 -8.52 -9.55
N PHE A 120 14.28 -9.66 -9.58
CA PHE A 120 14.16 -10.47 -10.79
C PHE A 120 13.60 -9.67 -11.98
N MET A 121 12.52 -8.92 -11.77
CA MET A 121 11.92 -8.09 -12.82
C MET A 121 12.87 -7.00 -13.34
N LEU A 122 13.73 -6.43 -12.49
CA LEU A 122 14.74 -5.44 -12.88
C LEU A 122 15.90 -6.04 -13.68
N PHE A 123 16.25 -7.32 -13.46
CA PHE A 123 17.31 -7.99 -14.20
C PHE A 123 16.87 -8.50 -15.58
N LEU A 124 15.57 -8.74 -15.80
CA LEU A 124 15.05 -9.23 -17.08
C LEU A 124 15.43 -8.32 -18.28
N PRO A 125 15.27 -6.97 -18.23
CA PRO A 125 15.70 -6.10 -19.31
C PRO A 125 17.22 -6.16 -19.56
N ILE A 126 18.02 -6.21 -18.49
CA ILE A 126 19.48 -6.27 -18.59
C ILE A 126 19.90 -7.54 -19.33
N ILE A 127 19.36 -8.70 -18.93
CA ILE A 127 19.61 -9.98 -19.56
C ILE A 127 19.11 -9.98 -21.02
N PHE A 128 17.95 -9.38 -21.29
CA PHE A 128 17.40 -9.27 -22.64
C PHE A 128 18.31 -8.46 -23.58
N TYR A 129 18.79 -7.29 -23.14
CA TYR A 129 19.68 -6.46 -23.97
C TYR A 129 21.06 -7.09 -24.14
N LEU A 130 21.62 -7.72 -23.09
CA LEU A 130 22.90 -8.42 -23.20
C LEU A 130 22.82 -9.65 -24.11
N SER A 131 21.75 -10.46 -23.97
CA SER A 131 21.55 -11.63 -24.84
C SER A 131 21.32 -11.20 -26.28
N SER A 132 20.55 -10.13 -26.53
CA SER A 132 20.37 -9.55 -27.86
C SER A 132 21.68 -9.03 -28.44
N PHE A 133 22.54 -8.39 -27.64
CA PHE A 133 23.85 -7.91 -28.08
C PHE A 133 24.79 -9.05 -28.47
N LEU A 134 24.87 -10.11 -27.66
CA LEU A 134 25.73 -11.28 -27.92
C LEU A 134 25.22 -12.12 -29.11
N HIS A 135 23.91 -12.24 -29.25
CA HIS A 135 23.28 -13.03 -30.33
C HIS A 135 23.08 -12.23 -31.61
N SER A 136 23.26 -10.91 -31.58
CA SER A 136 23.31 -10.11 -32.80
C SER A 136 24.60 -10.46 -33.53
N GLU A 137 24.50 -11.33 -34.53
CA GLU A 137 25.60 -11.52 -35.47
C GLU A 137 25.99 -10.15 -36.01
N GLN A 138 27.24 -9.75 -35.80
CA GLN A 138 27.82 -8.63 -36.53
C GLN A 138 27.75 -8.99 -38.01
N LYS A 139 26.71 -8.55 -38.71
CA LYS A 139 26.68 -8.48 -40.17
C LYS A 139 27.78 -7.50 -40.57
N LYS A 140 29.03 -7.96 -40.56
CA LYS A 140 30.13 -7.31 -41.26
C LYS A 140 29.67 -7.27 -42.70
N ARG A 141 29.17 -6.10 -43.13
CA ARG A 141 28.85 -5.85 -44.53
C ARG A 141 30.10 -6.23 -45.30
N LYS A 142 30.06 -7.32 -46.07
CA LYS A 142 31.16 -7.67 -46.96
C LYS A 142 31.28 -6.48 -47.92
N LEU A 143 32.30 -5.64 -47.72
CA LEU A 143 32.64 -4.59 -48.66
C LEU A 143 32.96 -5.30 -49.97
N ILE A 144 32.05 -5.24 -50.93
CA ILE A 144 32.30 -5.73 -52.29
C ILE A 144 33.37 -4.80 -52.85
N HIS A 145 34.63 -5.21 -52.78
CA HIS A 145 35.72 -4.45 -53.38
C HIS A 145 35.49 -4.42 -54.90
N PRO A 146 35.29 -3.24 -55.52
CA PRO A 146 35.12 -3.19 -56.96
C PRO A 146 36.43 -3.64 -57.63
N LYS A 147 36.35 -4.67 -58.49
CA LYS A 147 37.49 -5.09 -59.33
C LYS A 147 37.76 -3.99 -60.36
N ARG A 148 38.68 -3.07 -60.07
CA ARG A 148 39.19 -2.10 -61.05
C ARG A 148 40.08 -2.84 -62.06
N ALA A 149 39.86 -2.62 -63.36
CA ALA A 149 40.74 -3.13 -64.42
C ALA A 149 42.16 -2.56 -64.27
N LYS A 150 43.19 -3.38 -64.49
CA LYS A 150 44.60 -2.97 -64.38
C LYS A 150 44.90 -1.88 -65.41
N SER A 151 45.28 -0.67 -64.96
CA SER A 151 45.81 0.36 -65.85
C SER A 151 47.25 0.00 -66.23
N TYR A 152 47.49 -0.31 -67.49
CA TYR A 152 48.83 -0.30 -68.07
C TYR A 152 49.32 1.14 -68.11
N THR A 153 50.34 1.47 -67.33
CA THR A 153 51.08 2.74 -67.46
C THR A 153 52.51 2.41 -67.87
N SER A 154 52.79 2.72 -69.13
CA SER A 154 54.12 2.73 -69.72
C SER A 154 55.05 3.63 -68.92
N LEU A 155 56.23 3.12 -68.59
CA LEU A 155 57.33 3.82 -67.93
C LEU A 155 57.65 5.13 -68.66
N MET A 156 57.35 6.28 -68.03
CA MET A 156 57.90 7.57 -68.44
C MET A 156 58.98 7.94 -67.42
N ASN A 157 60.23 7.72 -67.82
CA ASN A 157 61.44 7.92 -67.04
C ASN A 157 61.88 9.39 -67.20
N ILE A 158 61.85 10.18 -66.12
CA ILE A 158 62.47 11.51 -66.09
C ILE A 158 63.81 11.33 -65.38
N GLN A 159 64.88 11.29 -66.18
CA GLN A 159 66.27 11.34 -65.73
C GLN A 159 66.57 12.69 -65.08
N ASP A 160 67.24 12.66 -63.93
CA ASP A 160 68.07 13.77 -63.49
C ASP A 160 69.50 13.28 -63.16
N LYS A 161 70.46 14.09 -63.61
CA LYS A 161 71.90 13.83 -63.84
C LYS A 161 72.74 13.79 -62.56
N GLN A 162 73.84 13.03 -62.57
CA GLN A 162 75.09 13.41 -61.88
C GLN A 162 76.35 12.87 -62.60
N SER A 163 77.30 13.81 -62.79
CA SER A 163 78.70 13.73 -63.29
C SER A 163 78.96 13.20 -64.70
#